data_AF-A0A3D3DFE9-F1
#
_entry.id   AF-A0A3D3DFE9-F1
#
_cell.length_a   1.000
_cell.length_b   1.000
_cell.length_c   1.000
_cell.angle_alpha   90.00
_cell.angle_beta   90.00
_cell.angle_gamma   90.00
#
_symmetry.space_group_name_H-M   'P 1'
#
loop_
_entity.id
_entity.type
_entity.pdbx_description
1 polymer ?
#
loop_
_entity_poly.entity_id
_entity_poly.type
_entity_poly.pdbx_seq_one_letter_code
_entity_poly.pdbx_strand_id
1 'polypeptide(L)'
;EREYGINLIATTPSVMYQVTKKNGEILKISNPVSLPPRNEIEKIEEPYVKVNIISPSKCIGGIMDLVQERRGTFKNMEYIDEKILRLDYHLPLNEIVLDFYDKLKSISSGYASLDYEIIGYHPSELAKVDILVNHQLVDALSFIVHKDKAYTRARKIVEKLKEIIPRQMYEVP
;
A
#
# COMPACT_ATOMS: atom_id res chain seq x y z
N GLU A 1 19.47 1.86 14.06
CA GLU A 1 20.84 1.70 13.51
C GLU A 1 21.96 2.30 14.35
N ARG A 2 21.77 3.41 15.10
CA ARG A 2 22.87 4.12 15.75
C ARG A 2 23.44 3.56 17.07
N GLU A 3 22.87 2.49 17.65
CA GLU A 3 23.38 1.97 18.94
C GLU A 3 23.72 0.46 19.00
N TYR A 4 23.25 -0.37 18.06
CA TYR A 4 23.40 -1.83 18.22
C TYR A 4 24.10 -2.58 17.08
N GLY A 5 24.53 -1.90 16.00
CA GLY A 5 25.24 -2.60 14.90
C GLY A 5 24.46 -3.74 14.26
N ILE A 6 23.13 -3.79 14.47
CA ILE A 6 22.23 -4.75 13.86
C ILE A 6 21.78 -4.14 12.53
N ASN A 7 22.09 -4.80 11.41
CA ASN A 7 21.50 -4.53 10.12
C ASN A 7 19.99 -4.82 10.21
N LEU A 8 19.21 -3.79 10.53
CA LEU A 8 17.76 -3.90 10.56
C LEU A 8 17.29 -3.93 9.10
N ILE A 9 16.92 -5.11 8.61
CA ILE A 9 16.25 -5.22 7.33
C ILE A 9 14.82 -4.72 7.56
N ALA A 10 14.56 -3.46 7.19
CA ALA A 10 13.22 -2.90 7.24
C ALA A 10 12.32 -3.63 6.24
N THR A 11 11.53 -4.58 6.72
CA THR A 11 10.50 -5.24 5.93
C THR A 11 9.36 -4.27 5.67
N THR A 12 8.82 -4.29 4.45
CA THR A 12 7.63 -3.51 4.11
C THR A 12 6.52 -3.76 5.14
N PRO A 13 5.98 -2.72 5.79
CA PRO A 13 4.88 -2.89 6.72
C PRO A 13 3.68 -3.53 6.00
N SER A 14 3.14 -4.62 6.56
CA SER A 14 1.93 -5.25 6.04
C SER A 14 0.70 -4.82 6.84
N VAL A 15 -0.45 -4.79 6.17
CA VAL A 15 -1.74 -4.55 6.80
C VAL A 15 -2.45 -5.89 7.04
N MET A 16 -3.32 -5.95 8.05
CA MET A 16 -4.18 -7.11 8.23
C MET A 16 -5.37 -7.02 7.28
N TYR A 17 -5.55 -8.02 6.43
CA TYR A 17 -6.73 -8.22 5.60
C TYR A 17 -7.74 -9.13 6.32
N GLN A 18 -9.02 -8.97 6.01
CA GLN A 18 -10.07 -9.89 6.41
C GLN A 18 -10.54 -10.67 5.19
N VAL A 19 -10.49 -11.99 5.27
CA VAL A 19 -10.94 -12.89 4.21
C VAL A 19 -12.14 -13.65 4.73
N THR A 20 -13.29 -13.44 4.11
CA THR A 20 -14.48 -14.27 4.35
C THR A 20 -14.44 -15.43 3.36
N LYS A 21 -14.41 -16.64 3.90
CA LYS A 21 -14.53 -17.87 3.12
C LYS A 21 -15.99 -18.14 2.78
N LYS A 22 -16.24 -18.95 1.75
CA LYS A 22 -17.58 -19.42 1.35
C LYS A 22 -18.31 -20.22 2.43
N ASN A 23 -17.58 -20.75 3.42
CA ASN A 23 -18.16 -21.42 4.58
C ASN A 23 -18.63 -20.44 5.68
N GLY A 24 -18.47 -19.13 5.48
CA GLY A 24 -18.81 -18.07 6.45
C GLY A 24 -17.71 -17.76 7.47
N GLU A 25 -16.59 -18.46 7.45
CA GLU A 25 -15.45 -18.23 8.35
C GLU A 25 -14.69 -16.96 7.95
N ILE A 26 -14.39 -16.09 8.91
CA ILE A 26 -13.61 -14.87 8.70
C ILE A 26 -12.18 -15.11 9.21
N LEU A 27 -11.22 -15.07 8.29
CA LEU A 27 -9.80 -15.14 8.58
C LEU A 27 -9.16 -13.76 8.57
N LYS A 28 -8.30 -13.49 9.56
CA LYS A 28 -7.43 -12.30 9.55
C LYS A 28 -6.06 -12.70 9.02
N ILE A 29 -5.62 -12.06 7.95
CA ILE A 29 -4.43 -12.45 7.20
C ILE A 29 -3.50 -11.25 7.08
N SER A 30 -2.32 -11.34 7.67
CA SER A 30 -1.24 -10.35 7.53
C SER A 30 -0.15 -10.78 6.54
N ASN A 31 -0.08 -12.09 6.27
CA ASN A 31 0.92 -12.68 5.38
C ASN A 31 0.24 -13.21 4.10
N PRO A 32 0.69 -12.81 2.90
CA PRO A 32 0.17 -13.32 1.64
C PRO A 32 0.23 -14.85 1.50
N VAL A 33 1.18 -15.52 2.16
CA VAL A 33 1.30 -16.99 2.14
C VAL A 33 0.08 -17.64 2.80
N SER A 34 -0.48 -17.03 3.84
CA SER A 34 -1.64 -17.55 4.56
C SER A 34 -2.96 -17.31 3.84
N LEU A 35 -2.96 -16.65 2.67
CA LEU A 35 -4.15 -16.42 1.87
C LEU A 35 -4.68 -17.76 1.32
N PRO A 36 -5.94 -18.15 1.62
CA PRO A 36 -6.51 -19.39 1.10
C PRO A 36 -6.67 -19.34 -0.44
N PRO A 37 -6.84 -20.50 -1.09
CA PRO A 37 -7.06 -20.55 -2.52
C PRO A 37 -8.34 -19.79 -2.90
N ARG A 38 -8.31 -19.11 -4.06
CA ARG A 38 -9.40 -18.25 -4.55
C ARG A 38 -10.76 -18.93 -4.61
N ASN A 39 -10.79 -20.25 -4.79
CA ASN A 39 -12.02 -21.04 -4.85
C ASN A 39 -12.79 -21.07 -3.51
N GLU A 40 -12.09 -20.90 -2.39
CA GLU A 40 -12.68 -20.89 -1.04
C GLU A 40 -13.05 -19.49 -0.57
N ILE A 41 -12.56 -18.45 -1.25
CA ILE A 41 -12.77 -17.04 -0.88
C ILE A 41 -14.12 -16.57 -1.43
N GLU A 42 -14.91 -15.93 -0.56
CA GLU A 42 -16.12 -15.20 -0.93
C GLU A 42 -15.82 -13.71 -1.12
N LYS A 43 -15.20 -13.07 -0.12
CA LYS A 43 -14.78 -11.67 -0.18
C LYS A 43 -13.47 -11.44 0.56
N ILE A 44 -12.71 -10.45 0.09
CA ILE A 44 -11.52 -9.93 0.77
C ILE A 44 -11.78 -8.48 1.10
N GLU A 45 -11.52 -8.12 2.35
CA GLU A 45 -11.73 -6.79 2.89
C GLU A 45 -10.38 -6.25 3.37
N GLU A 46 -10.08 -5.00 3.00
CA GLU A 46 -8.89 -4.30 3.48
C GLU A 46 -9.26 -3.19 4.47
N PRO A 47 -8.35 -2.86 5.41
CA PRO A 47 -8.59 -1.79 6.36
C PRO A 47 -8.56 -0.45 5.62
N TYR A 48 -9.62 0.32 5.80
CA TYR A 48 -9.70 1.70 5.33
C TYR A 48 -9.43 2.64 6.49
N VAL A 49 -8.86 3.78 6.14
CA VAL A 49 -8.65 4.88 7.06
C VAL A 49 -9.32 6.14 6.54
N LYS A 50 -9.84 6.92 7.48
CA LYS A 50 -10.10 8.34 7.26
C LYS A 50 -8.80 9.07 7.43
N VAL A 51 -8.46 9.89 6.46
CA VAL A 51 -7.22 10.63 6.37
C VAL A 51 -7.55 12.11 6.36
N ASN A 52 -6.90 12.85 7.26
CA ASN A 52 -6.98 14.29 7.36
C ASN A 52 -5.64 14.86 6.91
N ILE A 53 -5.63 15.61 5.80
CA ILE A 53 -4.42 16.26 5.27
C ILE A 53 -4.58 17.76 5.44
N ILE A 54 -3.65 18.39 6.16
CA ILE A 54 -3.62 19.86 6.28
C ILE A 54 -2.43 20.36 5.47
N SER A 55 -2.66 21.29 4.55
CA SER A 55 -1.61 21.78 3.66
C SER A 55 -1.92 23.22 3.17
N PRO A 56 -0.90 23.97 2.73
CA PRO A 56 -1.12 25.22 2.01
C PRO A 56 -1.94 25.03 0.73
N SER A 57 -2.80 26.00 0.41
CA SER A 57 -3.71 25.95 -0.75
C SER A 57 -3.03 25.85 -2.10
N LYS A 58 -1.79 26.34 -2.20
CA LYS A 58 -0.98 26.25 -3.43
C LYS A 58 -0.61 24.82 -3.82
N CYS A 59 -0.59 23.88 -2.88
CA CYS A 59 -0.16 22.50 -3.11
C CYS A 59 -1.33 21.53 -3.35
N ILE A 60 -2.58 22.03 -3.37
CA ILE A 60 -3.77 21.17 -3.37
C ILE A 60 -3.85 20.23 -4.58
N GLY A 61 -3.58 20.73 -5.78
CA GLY A 61 -3.71 19.94 -7.01
C GLY A 61 -2.86 18.66 -6.96
N GLY A 62 -1.58 18.80 -6.62
CA GLY A 62 -0.69 17.65 -6.50
C GLY A 62 -1.08 16.67 -5.39
N ILE A 63 -1.64 17.17 -4.28
CA ILE A 63 -2.13 16.30 -3.19
C ILE A 63 -3.38 15.54 -3.64
N MET A 64 -4.31 16.19 -4.35
CA MET A 64 -5.51 15.53 -4.89
C MET A 64 -5.12 14.43 -5.87
N ASP A 65 -4.18 14.71 -6.78
CA ASP A 65 -3.66 13.73 -7.74
C ASP A 65 -3.02 12.52 -7.01
N LEU A 66 -2.20 12.77 -5.98
CA LEU A 66 -1.58 11.72 -5.17
C LEU A 66 -2.63 10.83 -4.51
N VAL A 67 -3.65 11.42 -3.88
CA VAL A 67 -4.68 10.67 -3.17
C VAL A 67 -5.57 9.89 -4.15
N GLN A 68 -5.84 10.45 -5.33
CA GLN A 68 -6.59 9.77 -6.38
C GLN A 68 -5.81 8.58 -6.95
N GLU A 69 -4.50 8.71 -7.20
CA GLU A 69 -3.62 7.58 -7.57
C GLU A 69 -3.68 6.46 -6.52
N ARG A 70 -3.88 6.82 -5.25
CA ARG A 70 -3.90 5.93 -4.09
C ARG A 70 -5.30 5.39 -3.76
N ARG A 71 -6.23 5.44 -4.72
CA ARG A 71 -7.63 4.96 -4.56
C ARG A 71 -8.40 5.68 -3.46
N GLY A 72 -8.02 6.93 -3.18
CA GLY A 72 -8.69 7.75 -2.18
C GLY A 72 -10.02 8.29 -2.68
N THR A 73 -11.02 8.21 -1.81
CA THR A 73 -12.36 8.77 -2.03
C THR A 73 -12.44 10.11 -1.32
N PHE A 74 -12.66 11.18 -2.07
CA PHE A 74 -12.88 12.51 -1.52
C PHE A 74 -14.11 12.54 -0.61
N LYS A 75 -13.99 13.18 0.56
CA LYS A 75 -15.11 13.37 1.49
C LYS A 75 -15.42 14.84 1.71
N ASN A 76 -14.41 15.62 2.06
CA ASN A 76 -14.62 17.03 2.40
C ASN A 76 -13.35 17.85 2.17
N MET A 77 -13.56 19.14 1.94
CA MET A 77 -12.49 20.14 1.88
C MET A 77 -12.95 21.38 2.63
N GLU A 78 -12.12 21.84 3.56
CA GLU A 78 -12.42 22.99 4.40
C GLU A 78 -11.21 23.94 4.42
N TYR A 79 -11.47 25.23 4.26
CA TYR A 79 -10.44 26.26 4.46
C TYR A 79 -10.36 26.57 5.96
N ILE A 80 -9.23 26.23 6.58
CA ILE A 80 -8.94 26.62 7.96
C ILE A 80 -8.58 28.11 8.01
N ASP A 81 -7.89 28.59 6.99
CA ASP A 81 -7.47 29.98 6.80
C ASP A 81 -7.33 30.28 5.30
N GLU A 82 -7.09 31.54 4.89
CA GLU A 82 -6.92 31.95 3.48
C GLU A 82 -5.82 31.14 2.77
N LYS A 83 -4.80 30.71 3.53
CA LYS A 83 -3.62 30.02 3.00
C LYS A 83 -3.60 28.53 3.32
N ILE A 84 -4.41 28.05 4.26
CA ILE A 84 -4.34 26.68 4.79
C ILE A 84 -5.70 26.01 4.62
N LEU A 85 -5.70 24.79 4.09
CA LEU A 85 -6.88 23.97 3.99
C LEU A 85 -6.67 22.59 4.57
N ARG A 86 -7.79 21.98 4.92
CA ARG A 86 -7.93 20.60 5.33
C ARG A 86 -8.65 19.81 4.25
N LEU A 87 -8.11 18.64 3.94
CA LEU A 87 -8.73 17.64 3.09
C LEU A 87 -9.06 16.40 3.90
N ASP A 88 -10.30 15.93 3.79
CA ASP A 88 -10.72 14.67 4.36
C ASP A 88 -10.93 13.65 3.23
N TYR A 89 -10.23 12.52 3.32
CA TYR A 89 -10.30 11.42 2.36
C TYR A 89 -10.47 10.09 3.07
N HIS A 90 -11.10 9.13 2.39
CA HIS A 90 -11.04 7.73 2.80
C HIS A 90 -10.15 6.96 1.83
N LEU A 91 -9.14 6.25 2.34
CA LEU A 91 -8.28 5.43 1.51
C LEU A 91 -7.89 4.13 2.21
N PRO A 92 -7.52 3.10 1.44
CA PRO A 92 -6.97 1.86 1.98
C PRO A 92 -5.65 2.12 2.70
N LEU A 93 -5.49 1.56 3.90
CA LEU A 93 -4.27 1.70 4.70
C LEU A 93 -3.04 1.19 3.95
N ASN A 94 -3.19 0.12 3.14
CA ASN A 94 -2.11 -0.44 2.32
C ASN A 94 -1.51 0.58 1.33
N GLU A 95 -2.25 1.60 0.94
CA GLU A 95 -1.76 2.63 0.00
C GLU A 95 -1.00 3.74 0.74
N ILE A 96 -1.21 3.91 2.05
CA ILE A 96 -0.52 4.93 2.86
C ILE A 96 0.82 4.43 3.37
N VAL A 97 0.87 3.17 3.82
CA VAL A 97 2.06 2.59 4.45
C VAL A 97 3.27 2.52 3.52
N LEU A 98 3.05 2.69 2.22
CA LEU A 98 4.05 2.66 1.16
C LEU A 98 4.17 4.04 0.53
N ASP A 99 5.32 4.70 0.73
CA ASP A 99 5.80 5.94 0.07
C ASP A 99 4.87 7.18 0.09
N PHE A 100 3.65 7.07 0.64
CA PHE A 100 2.67 8.14 0.64
C PHE A 100 3.14 9.37 1.40
N TYR A 101 3.71 9.16 2.59
CA TYR A 101 4.21 10.25 3.44
C TYR A 101 5.34 11.01 2.75
N ASP A 102 6.29 10.29 2.14
CA ASP A 102 7.42 10.88 1.43
C ASP A 102 6.96 11.70 0.22
N LYS A 103 6.04 11.14 -0.59
CA LYS A 103 5.44 11.85 -1.73
C LYS A 103 4.67 13.09 -1.29
N LEU A 104 3.86 12.98 -0.24
CA LEU A 104 3.08 14.09 0.31
C LEU A 104 4.01 15.22 0.78
N LYS A 105 5.08 14.89 1.50
CA LYS A 105 6.09 15.84 1.94
C LYS A 105 6.82 16.47 0.77
N SER A 106 7.15 15.71 -0.27
CA SER A 106 7.78 16.24 -1.48
C SER A 106 6.89 17.24 -2.22
N ILE A 107 5.60 16.93 -2.43
CA ILE A 107 4.65 17.81 -3.13
C ILE A 107 4.41 19.10 -2.34
N SER A 108 4.35 18.99 -1.02
CA SER A 108 4.10 20.11 -0.13
C SER A 108 5.35 20.85 0.31
N SER A 109 6.55 20.50 -0.17
CA SER A 109 7.83 21.03 0.33
C SER A 109 7.97 20.94 1.86
N GLY A 110 7.39 19.90 2.46
CA GLY A 110 7.41 19.64 3.90
C GLY A 110 6.23 20.24 4.69
N TYR A 111 5.43 21.12 4.08
CA TYR A 111 4.38 21.88 4.77
C TYR A 111 3.08 21.11 5.03
N ALA A 112 2.85 19.96 4.40
CA ALA A 112 1.66 19.16 4.66
C ALA A 112 1.80 18.32 5.94
N SER A 113 0.74 18.24 6.74
CA SER A 113 0.58 17.24 7.80
C SER A 113 -0.45 16.19 7.40
N LEU A 114 -0.29 15.00 7.96
CA LEU A 114 -1.13 13.84 7.72
C LEU A 114 -1.52 13.24 9.06
N ASP A 115 -2.82 13.08 9.27
CA ASP A 115 -3.40 12.33 10.35
C ASP A 115 -4.33 11.26 9.77
N TYR A 116 -4.41 10.09 10.39
CA TYR A 116 -5.31 9.03 9.93
C TYR A 116 -5.89 8.20 11.06
N GLU A 117 -7.12 7.75 10.87
CA GLU A 117 -7.85 6.89 11.79
C GLU A 117 -8.47 5.71 11.04
N ILE A 118 -8.37 4.50 11.60
CA ILE A 118 -8.99 3.30 11.00
C ILE A 118 -10.50 3.39 11.15
N ILE A 119 -11.22 3.36 10.03
CA ILE A 119 -12.68 3.47 9.98
C ILE A 119 -13.39 2.13 9.72
N GLY A 120 -12.64 1.04 9.61
CA GLY A 120 -13.16 -0.30 9.43
C GLY A 120 -12.58 -1.02 8.22
N TYR A 121 -13.26 -2.09 7.82
CA TYR A 121 -12.86 -2.94 6.70
C TYR A 121 -13.85 -2.76 5.56
N HIS A 122 -13.33 -2.62 4.34
CA HIS A 122 -14.16 -2.51 3.15
C HIS A 122 -13.80 -3.60 2.14
N PRO A 123 -14.80 -4.19 1.47
CA PRO A 123 -14.56 -5.16 0.40
C PRO A 123 -13.79 -4.50 -0.74
N SER A 124 -12.80 -5.21 -1.27
CA SER A 124 -11.96 -4.72 -2.37
C SER A 124 -11.49 -5.85 -3.27
N GLU A 125 -11.33 -5.56 -4.57
CA GLU A 125 -10.83 -6.53 -5.54
C GLU A 125 -9.30 -6.68 -5.42
N LEU A 126 -8.90 -7.53 -4.48
CA LEU A 126 -7.50 -7.81 -4.19
C LEU A 126 -7.02 -9.07 -4.89
N ALA A 127 -5.78 -9.03 -5.37
CA ALA A 127 -5.06 -10.16 -5.94
C ALA A 127 -3.77 -10.39 -5.14
N LYS A 128 -3.47 -11.67 -4.89
CA LYS A 128 -2.15 -12.09 -4.44
C LYS A 128 -1.25 -12.19 -5.66
N VAL A 129 -0.09 -11.56 -5.57
CA VAL A 129 0.98 -11.66 -6.55
C VAL A 129 2.12 -12.45 -5.92
N ASP A 130 2.47 -13.54 -6.58
CA ASP A 130 3.60 -14.38 -6.21
C ASP A 130 4.77 -14.11 -7.15
N ILE A 131 5.97 -13.96 -6.56
CA ILE A 131 7.20 -13.75 -7.31
C ILE A 131 8.02 -15.04 -7.25
N LEU A 132 8.29 -15.60 -8.43
CA LEU A 132 9.16 -16.75 -8.60
C LEU A 132 10.52 -16.25 -9.09
N VAL A 133 11.60 -16.71 -8.46
CA VAL A 133 12.97 -16.49 -8.92
C VAL A 133 13.54 -17.86 -9.22
N ASN A 134 13.96 -18.11 -10.46
CA ASN A 134 14.41 -19.44 -10.88
C ASN A 134 13.38 -20.55 -10.59
N HIS A 135 12.10 -20.29 -10.88
CA HIS A 135 10.97 -21.19 -10.62
C HIS A 135 10.71 -21.52 -9.13
N GLN A 136 11.44 -20.89 -8.20
CA GLN A 136 11.20 -21.04 -6.77
C GLN A 136 10.40 -19.86 -6.26
N LEU A 137 9.31 -20.15 -5.54
CA LEU A 137 8.51 -19.13 -4.89
C LEU A 137 9.34 -18.44 -3.81
N VAL A 138 9.42 -17.11 -3.87
CA VAL A 138 10.07 -16.32 -2.84
C VAL A 138 8.99 -15.65 -2.00
N ASP A 139 8.57 -16.33 -0.92
CA ASP A 139 7.47 -15.89 -0.05
C ASP A 139 7.65 -14.46 0.48
N ALA A 140 8.90 -14.07 0.77
CA ALA A 140 9.24 -12.73 1.26
C ALA A 140 8.96 -11.60 0.24
N LEU A 141 8.81 -11.94 -1.03
CA LEU A 141 8.54 -11.02 -2.13
C LEU A 141 7.08 -11.08 -2.60
N SER A 142 6.29 -12.05 -2.16
CA SER A 142 4.86 -12.10 -2.45
C SER A 142 4.12 -10.96 -1.74
N PHE A 143 3.07 -10.41 -2.35
CA PHE A 143 2.29 -9.31 -1.77
C PHE A 143 0.82 -9.33 -2.24
N ILE A 144 -0.04 -8.66 -1.47
CA ILE A 144 -1.45 -8.45 -1.79
C ILE A 144 -1.62 -7.02 -2.31
N VAL A 145 -2.30 -6.87 -3.43
CA VAL A 145 -2.50 -5.58 -4.10
C VAL A 145 -3.85 -5.53 -4.80
N HIS A 146 -4.37 -4.33 -5.02
CA HIS A 146 -5.54 -4.15 -5.89
C HIS A 146 -5.25 -4.67 -7.29
N LYS A 147 -6.23 -5.36 -7.88
CA LYS A 147 -6.11 -6.00 -9.20
C LYS A 147 -5.57 -5.07 -10.28
N ASP A 148 -6.05 -3.83 -10.34
CA ASP A 148 -5.63 -2.83 -11.34
C ASP A 148 -4.14 -2.44 -11.23
N LYS A 149 -3.57 -2.52 -10.02
CA LYS A 149 -2.16 -2.18 -9.76
C LYS A 149 -1.24 -3.39 -9.75
N ALA A 150 -1.79 -4.61 -9.85
CA ALA A 150 -1.03 -5.84 -9.73
C ALA A 150 0.12 -5.91 -10.75
N TYR A 151 -0.18 -5.64 -12.02
CA TYR A 151 0.81 -5.70 -13.09
C TYR A 151 1.93 -4.68 -12.93
N THR A 152 1.58 -3.40 -12.76
CA THR A 152 2.55 -2.31 -12.63
C THR A 152 3.47 -2.51 -11.44
N ARG A 153 2.91 -2.98 -10.31
CA ARG A 153 3.67 -3.22 -9.08
C ARG A 153 4.58 -4.44 -9.19
N ALA A 154 4.07 -5.54 -9.75
CA ALA A 154 4.86 -6.74 -10.00
C ALA A 154 6.06 -6.43 -10.91
N ARG A 155 5.80 -5.72 -12.02
CA ARG A 155 6.84 -5.31 -12.97
C ARG A 155 7.93 -4.48 -12.30
N LYS A 156 7.56 -3.47 -11.49
CA LYS A 156 8.53 -2.61 -10.78
C LYS A 156 9.43 -3.42 -9.83
N ILE A 157 8.89 -4.44 -9.16
CA ILE A 157 9.68 -5.31 -8.28
C ILE A 157 10.61 -6.18 -9.11
N VAL A 158 10.13 -6.81 -10.18
CA VAL A 158 10.94 -7.66 -11.07
C VAL A 158 12.06 -6.86 -11.75
N GLU A 159 11.78 -5.64 -12.22
CA GLU A 159 12.80 -4.76 -12.80
C GLU A 159 13.90 -4.43 -11.79
N LYS A 160 13.53 -4.13 -10.54
CA LYS A 160 14.49 -3.86 -9.46
C LYS A 160 15.28 -5.11 -9.04
N LEU A 161 14.65 -6.28 -9.05
CA LEU A 161 15.34 -7.55 -8.80
C LEU A 161 16.39 -7.83 -9.88
N LYS A 162 16.09 -7.55 -11.14
CA LYS A 162 17.06 -7.71 -12.25
C LYS A 162 18.31 -6.84 -12.06
N GLU A 163 18.18 -5.66 -11.47
CA GLU A 163 19.32 -4.78 -11.18
C GLU A 163 20.16 -5.28 -9.99
N ILE A 164 19.51 -5.90 -9.00
CA ILE A 164 20.15 -6.35 -7.76
C ILE A 164 20.77 -7.75 -7.92
N ILE A 165 20.14 -8.64 -8.70
CA ILE A 165 20.63 -10.00 -8.92
C ILE A 165 21.88 -9.93 -9.80
N PRO A 166 23.06 -10.34 -9.29
CA PRO A 166 24.28 -10.32 -10.07
C PRO A 166 24.16 -11.28 -11.25
N ARG A 167 24.67 -10.87 -12.41
CA ARG A 167 24.70 -11.72 -13.62
C ARG A 167 25.40 -13.04 -13.31
N GLN A 168 24.68 -14.13 -13.51
CA GLN A 168 25.20 -15.49 -13.40
C GLN A 168 25.66 -16.00 -14.77
N MET A 169 26.44 -17.10 -14.78
CA MET A 169 26.82 -17.80 -16.02
C MET A 169 25.66 -18.57 -16.68
N TYR A 170 24.48 -18.53 -16.06
CA TYR A 170 23.24 -19.15 -16.54
C TYR A 170 22.10 -18.12 -16.46
N GLU A 171 21.08 -18.27 -17.30
CA GLU A 171 19.88 -17.43 -17.25
C GLU A 171 19.11 -17.69 -15.94
N VAL A 172 18.81 -16.61 -15.21
CA VAL A 172 17.90 -16.63 -14.06
C VAL A 172 16.57 -16.06 -14.53
N PRO A 173 15.58 -16.91 -14.87
CA PRO A 173 14.24 -16.48 -15.23
C PRO A 173 13.44 -15.96 -14.02
#